data_AF-L0A1K8-F1
#
_entry.id   AF-L0A1K8-F1
#
_cell.length_a   1.000
_cell.length_b   1.000
_cell.length_c   1.000
_cell.angle_alpha   90.00
_cell.angle_beta   90.00
_cell.angle_gamma   90.00
#
_symmetry.space_group_name_H-M   'P 1'
#
loop_
_entity.id
_entity.type
_entity.pdbx_description
1 polymer ?
#
loop_
_entity_poly.entity_id
_entity_poly.type
_entity_poly.pdbx_seq_one_letter_code
_entity_poly.pdbx_strand_id
1 'polypeptide(L)'
;MHTLTKRWLELLSIVLIGDGVVSVVRPVGHSLTWWAPLPGVQPLMEWCAERPLATRLIGASQVAVGLAINAALSRDERRTLPEN
;
A
#
# COMPACT_ATOMS: atom_id res chain seq x y z
N MET A 1 0.83 -18.76 -12.48
CA MET A 1 1.80 -17.96 -11.68
C MET A 1 2.55 -18.89 -10.75
N HIS A 2 3.89 -18.80 -10.67
CA HIS A 2 4.65 -19.55 -9.67
C HIS A 2 4.13 -19.22 -8.26
N THR A 3 4.09 -20.20 -7.36
CA THR A 3 3.64 -20.04 -5.96
C THR A 3 4.37 -18.92 -5.22
N LEU A 4 5.63 -18.68 -5.56
CA LEU A 4 6.43 -17.55 -5.06
C LEU A 4 5.83 -16.19 -5.45
N THR A 5 5.37 -16.03 -6.69
CA THR A 5 4.78 -14.77 -7.17
C THR A 5 3.48 -14.44 -6.43
N LYS A 6 2.66 -15.45 -6.11
CA LYS A 6 1.44 -15.26 -5.31
C LYS A 6 1.75 -14.77 -3.90
N ARG A 7 2.72 -15.42 -3.22
CA ARG A 7 3.17 -15.03 -1.87
C ARG A 7 3.72 -13.60 -1.84
N TRP A 8 4.51 -13.21 -2.85
CA TRP A 8 5.02 -11.85 -2.97
C TRP A 8 3.90 -10.82 -3.20
N LEU A 9 2.92 -11.13 -4.04
CA LEU A 9 1.76 -10.25 -4.25
C LEU A 9 0.91 -10.12 -2.99
N GLU A 10 0.74 -11.20 -2.23
CA GLU A 10 0.01 -11.19 -0.95
C GLU A 10 0.72 -10.31 0.09
N LEU A 11 2.04 -10.49 0.26
CA LEU A 11 2.85 -9.62 1.11
C LEU A 11 2.79 -8.15 0.69
N LEU A 12 2.90 -7.89 -0.62
CA LEU A 12 2.78 -6.53 -1.18
C LEU A 12 1.41 -5.92 -0.86
N SER A 13 0.33 -6.71 -0.93
CA SER A 13 -1.03 -6.27 -0.62
C SER A 13 -1.15 -5.85 0.85
N ILE A 14 -0.60 -6.63 1.77
CA ILE A 14 -0.59 -6.33 3.21
C ILE A 14 0.16 -5.03 3.47
N VAL A 15 1.35 -4.86 2.88
CA VAL A 15 2.17 -3.65 3.04
C VAL A 15 1.47 -2.42 2.48
N LEU A 16 0.88 -2.52 1.28
CA LEU A 16 0.14 -1.42 0.64
C LEU A 16 -1.08 -0.96 1.47
N ILE A 17 -1.84 -1.91 2.01
CA ILE A 17 -3.00 -1.60 2.85
C ILE A 17 -2.53 -0.95 4.15
N GLY A 18 -1.52 -1.52 4.80
CA GLY A 18 -0.97 -0.98 6.05
C GLY A 18 -0.43 0.44 5.88
N ASP A 19 0.45 0.65 4.91
CA ASP A 19 1.05 1.96 4.62
C ASP A 19 -0.01 3.00 4.20
N GLY A 20 -0.97 2.59 3.36
CA GLY A 20 -2.05 3.46 2.92
C GLY A 20 -2.96 3.90 4.07
N VAL A 21 -3.32 2.99 4.99
CA VAL A 21 -4.12 3.33 6.18
C VAL A 21 -3.36 4.31 7.08
N VAL A 22 -2.07 4.08 7.32
CA VAL A 22 -1.26 4.98 8.14
C VAL A 22 -1.12 6.36 7.48
N SER A 23 -0.96 6.42 6.16
CA SER A 23 -0.94 7.66 5.39
C SER A 23 -2.26 8.42 5.42
N VAL A 24 -3.41 7.73 5.50
CA VAL A 24 -4.73 8.37 5.64
C VAL A 24 -4.95 8.93 7.05
N VAL A 25 -4.61 8.14 8.08
CA VAL A 25 -4.86 8.47 9.49
C VAL A 25 -3.86 9.50 10.02
N ARG A 26 -2.58 9.38 9.65
CA ARG A 26 -1.48 10.25 10.11
C ARG A 26 -0.60 10.70 8.94
N PRO A 27 -1.11 11.50 8.00
CA PRO A 27 -0.35 11.91 6.80
C PRO A 27 0.95 12.64 7.16
N VAL A 28 0.89 13.63 8.05
CA VAL A 28 2.05 14.46 8.41
C VAL A 28 3.00 13.72 9.35
N GLY A 29 2.46 13.02 10.36
CA GLY A 29 3.27 12.28 11.33
C GLY A 29 4.01 11.09 10.74
N HIS A 30 3.39 10.37 9.79
CA HIS A 30 4.03 9.26 9.07
C HIS A 30 5.12 9.76 8.13
N SER A 31 4.86 10.81 7.34
CA SER A 31 5.88 11.42 6.47
C SER A 31 7.10 11.92 7.24
N LEU A 32 6.90 12.51 8.43
CA LEU A 32 8.00 12.96 9.30
C LEU A 32 8.73 11.79 10.00
N THR A 33 8.05 10.67 10.28
CA THR A 33 8.68 9.48 10.87
C THR A 33 9.67 8.84 9.90
N TRP A 34 9.37 8.90 8.60
CA TRP A 34 10.24 8.45 7.52
C TRP A 34 11.11 9.57 6.94
N TRP A 35 11.20 10.72 7.63
CA TRP A 35 12.13 11.77 7.26
C TRP A 35 13.56 11.26 7.48
N ALA A 36 14.14 10.77 6.40
CA ALA A 36 15.53 10.39 6.31
C ALA A 36 16.23 11.32 5.32
N PRO A 37 17.49 11.73 5.55
CA PRO A 37 18.28 12.56 4.63
C PRO A 37 18.74 11.77 3.40
N LEU A 38 17.83 11.00 2.80
CA LEU A 38 18.01 10.30 1.54
C LEU A 38 17.60 11.24 0.39
N PRO A 39 18.44 11.40 -0.64
CA PRO A 39 18.11 12.25 -1.78
C PRO A 39 16.84 11.72 -2.47
N GLY A 40 15.79 12.55 -2.52
CA GLY A 40 14.48 12.24 -3.10
C GLY A 40 13.38 11.93 -2.07
N VAL A 41 13.71 11.41 -0.89
CA VAL A 41 12.73 11.15 0.17
C VAL A 41 12.36 12.45 0.89
N GLN A 42 13.34 13.31 1.18
CA GLN A 42 13.11 14.62 1.80
C GLN A 42 12.07 15.51 1.08
N PRO A 43 12.22 15.84 -0.22
CA PRO A 43 11.28 16.73 -0.90
C PRO A 43 9.89 16.11 -1.04
N LEU A 44 9.80 14.77 -1.14
CA LEU A 44 8.53 14.06 -1.17
C LEU A 44 7.81 14.13 0.17
N MET A 45 8.54 13.97 1.28
CA MET A 45 7.97 14.04 2.62
C MET A 45 7.60 15.47 3.02
N GLU A 46 8.36 16.48 2.60
CA GLU A 46 7.98 17.89 2.75
C GLU A 46 6.72 18.23 1.93
N TRP A 47 6.65 17.80 0.67
CA TRP A 47 5.46 18.01 -0.17
C TRP A 47 4.21 17.33 0.42
N CYS A 48 4.36 16.13 0.98
CA CYS A 48 3.30 15.42 1.69
C CYS A 48 2.90 16.14 2.99
N ALA A 49 3.86 16.67 3.74
CA ALA A 49 3.60 17.44 4.96
C ALA A 49 2.86 18.76 4.66
N GLU A 50 3.20 19.44 3.56
CA GLU A 50 2.52 20.66 3.10
C GLU A 50 1.10 20.41 2.58
N ARG A 51 0.82 19.22 2.03
CA ARG A 51 -0.48 18.87 1.43
C ARG A 51 -1.09 17.61 2.05
N PRO A 52 -1.58 17.68 3.30
CA PRO A 52 -2.13 16.51 4.01
C PRO A 52 -3.34 15.87 3.30
N LEU A 53 -4.10 16.64 2.52
CA LEU A 53 -5.19 16.10 1.71
C LEU A 53 -4.67 15.22 0.56
N ALA A 54 -3.58 15.63 -0.10
CA ALA A 54 -2.99 14.86 -1.19
C ALA A 54 -2.38 13.55 -0.66
N THR A 55 -1.70 13.58 0.49
CA THR A 55 -1.18 12.37 1.15
C THR A 55 -2.29 11.40 1.53
N ARG A 56 -3.43 11.90 2.01
CA ARG A 56 -4.61 11.06 2.26
C ARG A 56 -5.16 10.42 0.99
N LEU A 57 -5.21 11.14 -0.13
CA LEU A 57 -5.64 10.58 -1.41
C LEU A 57 -4.67 9.52 -1.93
N ILE A 58 -3.36 9.73 -1.77
CA ILE A 58 -2.32 8.75 -2.11
C ILE A 58 -2.49 7.51 -1.22
N GLY A 59 -2.61 7.67 0.09
CA GLY A 59 -2.86 6.56 1.01
C GLY A 59 -4.14 5.78 0.69
N ALA A 60 -5.23 6.49 0.40
CA ALA A 60 -6.49 5.87 -0.02
C ALA A 60 -6.33 5.08 -1.33
N SER A 61 -5.56 5.59 -2.28
CA SER A 61 -5.26 4.88 -3.53
C SER A 61 -4.41 3.63 -3.29
N GLN A 62 -3.44 3.67 -2.37
CA GLN A 62 -2.64 2.50 -1.99
C GLN A 62 -3.52 1.41 -1.35
N VAL A 63 -4.44 1.79 -0.46
CA VAL A 63 -5.41 0.84 0.12
C VAL A 63 -6.29 0.22 -0.96
N ALA A 64 -6.82 1.02 -1.89
CA ALA A 64 -7.66 0.53 -2.98
C ALA A 64 -6.92 -0.46 -3.89
N VAL A 65 -5.66 -0.16 -4.24
CA VAL A 65 -4.82 -1.05 -5.04
C VAL A 65 -4.49 -2.34 -4.27
N GLY A 66 -4.07 -2.25 -3.01
CA GLY A 66 -3.79 -3.43 -2.19
C GLY A 66 -5.00 -4.35 -2.02
N LEU A 67 -6.19 -3.76 -1.83
CA LEU A 67 -7.44 -4.52 -1.78
C LEU A 67 -7.77 -5.19 -3.12
N ALA A 68 -7.54 -4.50 -4.24
CA ALA A 68 -7.76 -5.06 -5.57
C ALA A 68 -6.83 -6.24 -5.87
N ILE A 69 -5.55 -6.16 -5.49
CA ILE A 69 -4.59 -7.26 -5.63
C ILE A 69 -5.04 -8.46 -4.79
N ASN A 70 -5.40 -8.24 -3.52
CA ASN A 70 -5.90 -9.29 -2.65
C ASN A 70 -7.20 -9.94 -3.17
N ALA A 71 -8.12 -9.13 -3.70
CA ALA A 71 -9.34 -9.62 -4.33
C ALA A 71 -9.04 -10.46 -5.58
N ALA A 72 -8.04 -10.07 -6.38
CA ALA A 72 -7.61 -10.85 -7.54
C ALA A 72 -6.98 -12.19 -7.14
N LEU A 73 -6.14 -12.22 -6.09
CA LEU A 73 -5.55 -13.45 -5.55
C LEU A 73 -6.61 -14.42 -5.04
N SER A 74 -7.56 -13.94 -4.24
CA SER A 74 -8.64 -14.78 -3.67
C SER A 74 -9.59 -15.35 -4.74
N ARG A 75 -9.76 -14.66 -5.87
CA ARG A 75 -10.50 -15.19 -7.04
C ARG A 75 -9.72 -16.31 -7.73
N ASP A 76 -8.42 -16.17 -7.86
CA ASP A 76 -7.56 -17.19 -8.47
C ASP A 76 -7.50 -18.45 -7.59
N GLU A 77 -7.42 -18.30 -6.26
CA GLU A 77 -7.45 -19.41 -5.32
C GLU A 77 -8.76 -20.21 -5.38
N ARG A 78 -9.91 -19.53 -5.36
CA ARG A 78 -11.23 -20.18 -5.50
C ARG A 78 -11.41 -20.92 -6.82
N ARG A 79 -10.77 -20.46 -7.91
CA ARG A 79 -10.82 -21.13 -9.21
C ARG A 79 -10.01 -22.43 -9.25
N THR A 80 -9.04 -22.58 -8.35
CA THR A 80 -8.14 -23.75 -8.31
C THR A 80 -8.58 -24.84 -7.33
N LEU A 81 -9.58 -24.58 -6.49
CA LEU A 81 -10.16 -25.60 -5.61
C LEU A 81 -11.21 -26.41 -6.40
N PRO A 82 -11.19 -27.75 -6.33
CA PRO A 82 -12.24 -28.56 -6.95
C PRO A 82 -13.59 -28.26 -6.27
N GLU A 83 -14.65 -28.07 -7.08
CA GLU A 83 -16.03 -28.03 -6.59
C GLU A 83 -16.31 -29.33 -5.84
N ASN A 84 -16.66 -29.21 -4.55
CA ASN A 84 -17.08 -30.32 -3.70
C ASN A 84 -18.60 -30.44 -3.68
#